data_AF-A0A2A5M7M6-F1
#
_entry.id   AF-A0A2A5M7M6-F1
#
_cell.length_a   1.000
_cell.length_b   1.000
_cell.length_c   1.000
_cell.angle_alpha   90.00
_cell.angle_beta   90.00
_cell.angle_gamma   90.00
#
_symmetry.space_group_name_H-M   'P 1'
#
loop_
_entity.id
_entity.type
_entity.pdbx_description
1 polymer ?
#
loop_
_entity_poly.entity_id
_entity_poly.type
_entity_poly.pdbx_seq_one_letter_code
_entity_poly.pdbx_strand_id
1 'polypeptide(L)'
;MNAKTQEAELEELFQENAKDYITYEKLVKYLTKQPSASTAKKVQALVKKHKVQLFSAAEIAQMKNIEDAKRLQEEKQKLQDTSLENEFDLANENDLLEWSRSDSPVRMYL
;
A
#
# COMPACT_ATOMS: atom_id res chain seq x y z
N MET A 1 -12.55 -6.42 -37.46
CA MET A 1 -11.34 -6.67 -36.64
C MET A 1 -10.87 -8.09 -36.91
N ASN A 2 -9.65 -8.25 -37.44
CA ASN A 2 -9.11 -9.54 -37.85
C ASN A 2 -8.34 -10.16 -36.67
N ALA A 3 -8.31 -11.48 -36.52
CA ALA A 3 -7.65 -12.13 -35.38
C ALA A 3 -6.15 -11.75 -35.25
N LYS A 4 -5.49 -11.42 -36.37
CA LYS A 4 -4.09 -10.95 -36.39
C LYS A 4 -3.90 -9.54 -35.81
N THR A 5 -4.87 -8.63 -35.97
CA THR A 5 -4.73 -7.28 -35.38
C THR A 5 -4.96 -7.31 -33.88
N GLN A 6 -5.82 -8.20 -33.39
CA GLN A 6 -6.08 -8.35 -31.96
C GLN A 6 -4.86 -8.88 -31.19
N GLU A 7 -4.08 -9.78 -31.80
CA GLU A 7 -2.85 -10.29 -31.17
C GLU A 7 -1.77 -9.20 -31.07
N ALA A 8 -1.66 -8.33 -32.07
CA ALA A 8 -0.71 -7.22 -32.07
C ALA A 8 -1.07 -6.16 -31.02
N GLU A 9 -2.34 -5.77 -30.94
CA GLU A 9 -2.84 -4.83 -29.92
C GLU A 9 -2.62 -5.37 -28.49
N LEU A 10 -2.73 -6.69 -28.32
CA LEU A 10 -2.46 -7.33 -27.04
C LEU A 10 -0.97 -7.24 -26.69
N GLU A 11 -0.07 -7.52 -27.64
CA GLU A 11 1.37 -7.41 -27.42
C GLU A 11 1.81 -5.98 -27.12
N GLU A 12 1.23 -4.98 -27.80
CA GLU A 12 1.44 -3.56 -27.50
C GLU A 12 0.99 -3.23 -26.07
N LEU A 13 -0.20 -3.68 -25.64
CA LEU A 13 -0.68 -3.46 -24.28
C LEU A 13 0.28 -4.04 -23.22
N PHE A 14 0.81 -5.25 -23.44
CA PHE A 14 1.79 -5.87 -22.54
C PHE A 14 3.17 -5.21 -22.59
N GLN A 15 3.54 -4.57 -23.70
CA GLN A 15 4.78 -3.78 -23.82
C GLN A 15 4.65 -2.42 -23.12
N GLU A 16 3.54 -1.71 -23.31
CA GLU A 16 3.28 -0.42 -22.66
C GLU A 16 3.17 -0.55 -21.15
N ASN A 17 2.55 -1.64 -20.67
CA ASN A 17 2.39 -1.92 -19.23
C ASN A 17 3.52 -2.81 -18.67
N ALA A 18 4.67 -2.86 -19.33
CA ALA A 18 5.81 -3.64 -18.84
C ALA A 18 6.20 -3.17 -17.44
N LYS A 19 6.17 -4.10 -16.46
CA LYS A 19 6.38 -3.90 -15.00
C LYS A 19 5.18 -3.37 -14.20
N ASP A 20 4.04 -3.09 -14.83
CA ASP A 20 2.81 -2.72 -14.12
C ASP A 20 1.82 -3.90 -14.04
N TYR A 21 0.69 -3.71 -13.36
CA TYR A 21 -0.40 -4.67 -13.29
C TYR A 21 -1.44 -4.43 -14.40
N ILE A 22 -1.95 -5.51 -14.97
CA ILE A 22 -3.07 -5.47 -15.94
C ILE A 22 -4.32 -6.06 -15.30
N THR A 23 -5.46 -5.37 -15.46
CA THR A 23 -6.76 -5.86 -15.01
C THR A 23 -7.39 -6.83 -16.01
N TYR A 24 -8.05 -7.89 -15.52
CA TYR A 24 -8.85 -8.79 -16.37
C TYR A 24 -9.89 -8.03 -17.21
N GLU A 25 -10.56 -7.03 -16.65
CA GLU A 25 -11.55 -6.19 -17.36
C GLU A 25 -10.97 -5.46 -18.58
N LYS A 26 -9.73 -4.95 -18.46
CA LYS A 26 -9.03 -4.32 -19.58
C LYS A 26 -8.72 -5.35 -20.66
N LEU A 27 -8.28 -6.56 -20.29
CA LEU A 27 -8.00 -7.62 -21.27
C LEU A 27 -9.26 -8.09 -22.00
N VAL A 28 -10.38 -8.25 -21.28
CA VAL A 28 -11.65 -8.70 -21.86
C VAL A 28 -12.19 -7.69 -22.88
N LYS A 29 -11.97 -6.38 -22.68
CA LYS A 29 -12.38 -5.36 -23.67
C LYS A 29 -11.71 -5.51 -25.04
N TYR A 30 -10.50 -6.05 -25.10
CA TYR A 30 -9.80 -6.32 -26.36
C TYR A 30 -10.21 -7.65 -27.00
N LEU A 31 -10.84 -8.55 -26.23
CA LEU A 31 -11.30 -9.84 -26.70
C LEU A 31 -12.73 -9.72 -27.25
N THR A 32 -12.87 -9.52 -28.56
CA THR A 32 -14.20 -9.40 -29.22
C THR A 32 -14.94 -10.73 -29.36
N LYS A 33 -14.29 -11.85 -29.04
CA LYS A 33 -14.85 -13.21 -29.06
C LYS A 33 -14.38 -13.96 -27.81
N GLN A 34 -15.12 -15.02 -27.47
CA GLN A 34 -14.74 -15.90 -26.38
C GLN A 34 -13.28 -16.37 -26.57
N PRO A 35 -12.39 -16.12 -25.60
CA PRO A 35 -10.99 -16.51 -25.73
C PRO A 35 -10.89 -18.02 -25.79
N SER A 36 -10.22 -18.54 -26.83
CA SER A 36 -9.89 -19.95 -26.92
C SER A 36 -8.73 -20.29 -25.97
N ALA A 37 -8.60 -21.57 -25.63
CA ALA A 37 -7.51 -22.05 -24.78
C ALA A 37 -6.10 -21.73 -25.34
N SER A 38 -5.98 -21.58 -26.67
CA SER A 38 -4.74 -21.14 -27.32
C SER A 38 -4.40 -19.68 -26.99
N THR A 39 -5.38 -18.78 -27.01
CA THR A 39 -5.20 -17.36 -26.68
C THR A 39 -4.83 -17.20 -25.21
N ALA A 40 -5.47 -17.95 -24.31
CA ALA A 40 -5.12 -17.94 -22.88
C ALA A 40 -3.66 -18.37 -22.63
N LYS A 41 -3.17 -19.40 -23.34
CA LYS A 41 -1.76 -19.81 -23.25
C LYS A 41 -0.80 -18.72 -23.76
N LYS A 42 -1.16 -18.02 -24.84
CA LYS A 42 -0.39 -16.87 -25.34
C LYS A 42 -0.36 -15.73 -24.32
N VAL A 43 -1.50 -15.37 -23.73
CA VAL A 43 -1.59 -14.37 -22.65
C VAL A 43 -0.68 -14.79 -21.50
N GLN A 44 -0.72 -16.05 -21.06
CA GLN A 44 0.14 -16.56 -20.00
C GLN A 44 1.64 -16.47 -20.35
N ALA A 45 1.99 -16.70 -21.62
CA ALA A 45 3.37 -16.53 -22.09
C ALA A 45 3.80 -15.06 -22.09
N LEU A 46 2.92 -14.13 -22.50
CA LEU A 46 3.16 -12.69 -22.48
C LEU A 46 3.32 -12.16 -21.05
N VAL A 47 2.45 -12.60 -20.13
CA VAL A 47 2.54 -12.32 -18.69
C VAL A 47 3.90 -12.72 -18.13
N LYS A 48 4.38 -13.94 -18.45
CA LYS A 48 5.70 -14.41 -18.02
C LYS A 48 6.85 -13.64 -18.66
N LYS A 49 6.74 -13.32 -19.96
CA LYS A 49 7.77 -12.59 -20.72
C LYS A 49 7.95 -11.16 -20.21
N HIS A 50 6.84 -10.46 -19.95
CA HIS A 50 6.83 -9.06 -19.53
C HIS A 50 6.83 -8.87 -18.01
N LYS A 51 6.82 -9.98 -17.23
CA LYS A 51 6.74 -9.98 -15.75
C LYS A 51 5.57 -9.14 -15.22
N VAL A 52 4.46 -9.13 -15.95
CA VAL A 52 3.24 -8.40 -15.61
C VAL A 52 2.42 -9.25 -14.66
N GLN A 53 1.77 -8.64 -13.67
CA GLN A 53 0.81 -9.34 -12.80
C GLN A 53 -0.62 -9.08 -13.28
N LEU A 54 -1.46 -10.10 -13.22
CA LEU A 54 -2.88 -10.02 -13.57
C LEU A 54 -3.73 -10.01 -12.30
N PHE A 55 -4.52 -8.97 -12.14
CA PHE A 55 -5.43 -8.82 -11.01
C PHE A 55 -6.84 -8.45 -11.50
N SER A 56 -7.84 -8.72 -10.69
CA SER A 56 -9.16 -8.13 -10.84
C SER A 56 -9.15 -6.67 -10.37
N ALA A 57 -10.02 -5.84 -10.93
CA ALA A 57 -10.23 -4.48 -10.44
C ALA A 57 -10.60 -4.48 -8.94
N ALA A 58 -11.35 -5.49 -8.48
CA ALA A 58 -11.69 -5.66 -7.07
C ALA A 58 -10.46 -5.98 -6.20
N GLU A 59 -9.54 -6.82 -6.69
CA GLU A 59 -8.31 -7.18 -5.98
C GLU A 59 -7.38 -5.97 -5.85
N ILE A 60 -7.25 -5.16 -6.90
CA ILE A 60 -6.47 -3.91 -6.85
C ILE A 60 -7.10 -2.91 -5.88
N ALA A 61 -8.43 -2.77 -5.88
CA ALA A 61 -9.13 -1.89 -4.95
C ALA A 61 -8.91 -2.35 -3.50
N GLN A 62 -8.98 -3.65 -3.23
CA GLN A 62 -8.67 -4.19 -1.90
C GLN A 62 -7.21 -3.95 -1.51
N MET A 63 -6.26 -4.20 -2.41
CA MET A 63 -4.84 -3.94 -2.16
C MET A 63 -4.58 -2.48 -1.79
N LYS A 64 -5.17 -1.53 -2.55
CA LYS A 64 -5.04 -0.09 -2.25
C LYS A 64 -5.69 0.28 -0.92
N ASN A 65 -6.87 -0.26 -0.63
CA ASN A 65 -7.54 -0.02 0.65
C ASN A 65 -6.72 -0.52 1.83
N ILE A 66 -6.09 -1.69 1.70
CA ILE A 66 -5.22 -2.27 2.73
C ILE A 66 -3.96 -1.40 2.91
N GLU A 67 -3.35 -0.97 1.81
CA GLU A 67 -2.17 -0.11 1.84
C GLU A 67 -2.47 1.25 2.47
N ASP A 68 -3.59 1.87 2.10
CA ASP A 68 -4.03 3.14 2.66
C ASP A 68 -4.39 3.02 4.15
N ALA A 69 -5.07 1.93 4.54
CA ALA A 69 -5.37 1.66 5.95
C ALA A 69 -4.09 1.47 6.77
N LYS A 70 -3.08 0.77 6.23
CA LYS A 70 -1.79 0.58 6.89
C LYS A 70 -1.04 1.90 7.03
N ARG A 71 -1.00 2.73 5.99
CA ARG A 71 -0.36 4.06 6.04
C ARG A 71 -1.03 4.95 7.09
N LEU A 72 -2.36 4.95 7.15
CA LEU A 72 -3.11 5.70 8.14
C LEU A 72 -2.85 5.20 9.57
N GLN A 73 -2.70 3.88 9.76
CA GLN A 73 -2.32 3.31 11.05
C GLN A 73 -0.91 3.73 11.47
N GLU A 74 0.06 3.69 10.55
CA GLU A 74 1.44 4.14 10.81
C GLU A 74 1.49 5.64 11.15
N GLU A 75 0.72 6.49 10.46
CA GLU A 75 0.62 7.91 10.80
C GLU A 75 -0.01 8.13 12.16
N LYS A 76 -1.10 7.42 12.48
CA LYS A 76 -1.74 7.49 13.80
C LYS A 76 -0.82 7.04 14.91
N GLN A 77 -0.05 5.98 14.69
CA GLN A 77 0.90 5.47 15.68
C GLN A 77 2.03 6.47 15.91
N LYS A 78 2.59 7.07 14.86
CA LYS A 78 3.60 8.15 15.00
C LYS A 78 3.06 9.36 15.75
N LEU A 79 1.83 9.77 15.49
CA LEU A 79 1.16 10.86 16.23
C LEU A 79 0.94 10.50 17.69
N GLN A 80 0.56 9.25 17.99
CA GLN A 80 0.38 8.78 19.36
C GLN A 80 1.71 8.72 20.12
N ASP A 81 2.76 8.18 19.49
CA ASP A 81 4.10 8.07 20.08
C ASP A 81 4.68 9.47 20.37
N THR A 82 4.57 10.39 19.42
CA THR A 82 5.01 11.79 19.64
C THR A 82 4.17 12.53 20.68
N SER A 83 2.86 12.25 20.79
CA SER A 83 2.03 12.81 21.86
C SER A 83 2.43 12.27 23.24
N LEU A 84 2.70 10.96 23.34
CA LEU A 84 3.15 10.32 24.58
C LEU A 84 4.53 10.79 25.02
N GLU A 85 5.47 11.01 24.08
CA GLU A 85 6.79 11.59 24.37
C GLU A 85 6.65 13.02 24.92
N ASN A 86 5.82 13.86 24.31
CA ASN A 86 5.59 15.23 24.80
C ASN A 86 4.88 15.25 26.18
N GLU A 87 3.94 14.35 26.42
CA GLU A 87 3.28 14.22 27.74
C GLU A 87 4.25 13.70 28.81
N PHE A 88 5.16 12.79 28.46
CA PHE A 88 6.20 12.30 29.36
C PHE A 88 7.20 13.40 29.72
N ASP A 89 7.61 14.22 28.75
CA ASP A 89 8.50 15.35 28.99
C ASP A 89 7.83 16.40 29.89
N LEU A 90 6.55 16.73 29.65
CA LEU A 90 5.80 17.67 30.51
C LEU A 90 5.64 17.16 31.95
N ALA A 91 5.37 15.86 32.12
CA ALA A 91 5.24 15.25 33.44
C ALA A 91 6.57 15.27 34.20
N ASN A 92 7.69 15.00 33.51
CA ASN A 92 9.02 14.96 34.10
C ASN A 92 9.53 16.38 34.46
N GLU A 93 9.27 17.38 33.62
CA GLU A 93 9.57 18.78 33.94
C GLU A 93 8.81 19.28 35.18
N ASN A 94 7.54 18.90 35.32
CA ASN A 94 6.74 19.28 36.49
C ASN A 94 7.21 18.58 37.77
N ASP A 95 7.55 17.29 37.71
CA ASP A 95 8.03 16.51 38.85
C ASP A 95 9.41 17.00 39.34
N LEU A 96 10.32 17.36 38.41
CA LEU A 96 11.61 17.97 38.73
C LEU A 96 11.44 19.35 39.41
N LEU A 97 10.45 20.14 38.98
CA LEU A 97 10.15 21.44 39.56
C LEU A 97 9.60 21.33 40.98
N GLU A 98 8.78 20.30 41.25
CA GLU A 98 8.21 20.01 42.58
C GLU A 98 9.23 19.42 43.57
N TRP A 99 10.24 18.71 43.06
CA TRP A 99 11.35 18.20 43.88
C TRP A 99 12.21 19.34 44.46
N SER A 100 12.38 20.44 43.72
CA SER A 100 13.06 21.66 44.21
C SER A 100 12.22 22.48 45.21
N ARG A 101 10.90 22.27 45.23
CA ARG A 101 9.95 22.98 46.12
C ARG A 101 9.67 22.24 47.42
N SER A 102 10.18 21.03 47.56
CA SER A 102 10.07 20.20 48.77
C SER A 102 11.29 20.32 49.70
N ASP A 103 12.03 21.44 49.64
CA ASP A 103 12.79 21.92 50.79
C ASP A 103 11.81 22.42 51.88
N SER A 104 11.10 21.46 52.48
CA SER A 104 10.37 21.65 53.72
C SER A 104 11.35 21.43 54.87
N PRO A 105 11.53 22.41 55.79
CA PRO A 105 12.55 22.38 56.86
C PRO A 105 12.50 21.18 57.81
N VAL A 106 11.45 20.36 57.71
CA VAL A 106 11.21 19.18 58.57
C VAL A 106 12.23 18.06 58.31
N ARG A 107 12.90 18.03 57.16
CA ARG A 107 13.96 17.05 56.87
C ARG A 107 15.36 17.48 57.32
N MET A 108 15.52 18.67 57.91
CA MET A 108 16.82 19.16 58.40
C MET A 108 17.11 18.81 59.88
N TYR A 109 16.10 18.33 60.61
CA TYR A 109 16.19 18.06 62.07
C TYR A 109 15.77 16.65 62.48
N LEU A 110 16.04 15.64 61.64
CA LEU A 110 16.04 14.23 62.03
C LEU A 110 17.31 13.54 61.53
#